data_AF-A0A7D9M0Q9-F1
#
_entry.id   AF-A0A7D9M0Q9-F1
#
_cell.length_a   1.000
_cell.length_b   1.000
_cell.length_c   1.000
_cell.angle_alpha   90.00
_cell.angle_beta   90.00
_cell.angle_gamma   90.00
#
_symmetry.space_group_name_H-M   'P 1'
#
loop_
_entity.id
_entity.type
_entity.pdbx_description
1 polymer ?
#
loop_
_entity_poly.entity_id
_entity_poly.type
_entity_poly.pdbx_seq_one_letter_code
_entity_poly.pdbx_strand_id
1 'polypeptide(L)'
;MCYDVEYYSSENFKRTLEDMHNCAKLGKGQQNYCCVRPPLLNIKLDHVVIDELHLLLRVMDVLLDNLVQDALNWDQKGNWQRKKSNHTATHLENLIVTIKSCGISFSVWEKRNANGKCRTKMEPGVVETGQTTGE
;
A
#
# COMPACT_ATOMS: atom_id res chain seq x y z
N MET A 1 -6.99 -28.37 -4.12
CA MET A 1 -8.46 -28.33 -3.99
C MET A 1 -8.87 -26.86 -3.99
N CYS A 2 -9.85 -26.47 -4.80
CA CYS A 2 -10.40 -25.11 -4.83
C CYS A 2 -11.68 -25.14 -3.99
N TYR A 3 -11.75 -24.30 -2.96
CA TYR A 3 -12.93 -24.19 -2.12
C TYR A 3 -13.90 -23.19 -2.75
N ASP A 4 -15.20 -23.48 -2.65
CA ASP A 4 -16.25 -22.57 -3.11
C ASP A 4 -16.55 -21.47 -2.08
N VAL A 5 -17.39 -20.52 -2.48
CA VAL A 5 -17.78 -19.38 -1.63
C VAL A 5 -18.58 -19.84 -0.40
N GLU A 6 -19.36 -20.92 -0.54
CA GLU A 6 -20.17 -21.48 0.54
C GLU A 6 -19.30 -22.09 1.65
N TYR A 7 -18.18 -22.72 1.28
CA TYR A 7 -17.20 -23.25 2.21
C TYR A 7 -16.66 -22.17 3.15
N TYR A 8 -16.23 -21.02 2.62
CA TYR A 8 -15.74 -19.89 3.41
C TYR A 8 -16.85 -19.14 4.16
N SER A 9 -18.09 -19.29 3.72
CA SER A 9 -19.26 -18.70 4.38
C SER A 9 -19.86 -19.62 5.47
N SER A 10 -19.30 -20.82 5.67
CA SER A 10 -19.77 -21.74 6.70
C SER A 10 -19.50 -21.21 8.11
N GLU A 11 -20.37 -21.57 9.05
CA GLU A 11 -20.31 -21.13 10.45
C GLU A 11 -18.95 -21.40 11.12
N ASN A 12 -18.23 -22.43 10.66
CA ASN A 12 -16.92 -22.80 11.18
C ASN A 12 -15.83 -21.73 10.95
N PHE A 13 -16.01 -20.87 9.93
CA PHE A 13 -15.06 -19.80 9.61
C PHE A 13 -15.55 -18.42 10.02
N LYS A 14 -16.81 -18.29 10.47
CA LYS A 14 -17.34 -17.04 10.96
C LYS A 14 -16.76 -16.74 12.34
N ARG A 15 -16.20 -15.55 12.49
CA ARG A 15 -15.75 -15.06 13.79
C ARG A 15 -16.95 -14.49 14.55
N THR A 16 -17.06 -14.79 15.83
CA THR A 16 -18.08 -14.20 16.70
C THR A 16 -17.51 -13.03 17.52
N LEU A 17 -18.39 -12.22 18.10
CA LEU A 17 -17.97 -11.18 19.06
C LEU A 17 -17.32 -11.78 20.30
N GLU A 18 -17.79 -12.93 20.75
CA GLU A 18 -17.19 -13.64 21.88
C GLU A 18 -15.75 -14.05 21.58
N ASP A 19 -15.50 -14.57 20.38
CA ASP A 19 -14.15 -14.89 19.91
C ASP A 19 -13.25 -13.66 19.91
N MET A 20 -13.76 -12.50 19.47
CA MET A 20 -12.99 -11.25 19.49
C MET A 20 -12.60 -10.81 20.91
N HIS A 21 -13.54 -10.91 21.86
CA HIS A 21 -13.26 -10.60 23.26
C HIS A 21 -12.25 -11.58 23.86
N ASN A 22 -12.34 -12.86 23.50
CA ASN A 22 -11.40 -13.89 23.95
C ASN A 22 -10.01 -13.66 23.34
N CYS A 23 -9.91 -13.37 22.04
CA CYS A 23 -8.66 -13.01 21.37
C CYS A 23 -8.00 -11.76 22.01
N ALA A 24 -8.79 -10.75 22.38
CA ALA A 24 -8.27 -9.55 23.02
C ALA A 24 -7.70 -9.79 24.43
N LYS A 25 -8.21 -10.79 25.16
CA LYS A 25 -7.71 -11.19 26.48
C LYS A 25 -6.37 -11.93 26.40
N LEU A 26 -6.11 -12.64 25.30
CA LEU A 26 -4.88 -13.43 25.08
C LEU A 26 -3.63 -12.57 24.75
N GLY A 27 -3.67 -11.26 25.04
CA GLY A 27 -2.80 -10.23 24.48
C GLY A 27 -1.28 -10.50 24.50
N LYS A 28 -0.62 -9.90 23.50
CA LYS A 28 0.83 -9.58 23.25
C LYS A 28 1.96 -10.55 23.66
N GLY A 29 1.71 -11.64 24.38
CA GLY A 29 2.75 -12.50 24.93
C GLY A 29 2.89 -13.87 24.25
N GLN A 30 1.83 -14.40 23.65
CA GLN A 30 1.82 -15.78 23.15
C GLN A 30 1.60 -15.89 21.64
N GLN A 31 0.71 -15.11 21.03
CA GLN A 31 0.59 -14.89 19.58
C GLN A 31 -0.09 -13.54 19.30
N ASN A 32 0.35 -12.83 18.26
CA ASN A 32 -0.30 -11.60 17.80
C ASN A 32 -1.60 -11.95 17.06
N TYR A 33 -2.67 -12.25 17.78
CA TYR A 33 -4.00 -12.38 17.19
C TYR A 33 -4.52 -11.02 16.69
N CYS A 34 -5.46 -11.05 15.73
CA CYS A 34 -5.98 -9.86 15.05
C CYS A 34 -6.61 -8.79 15.97
N CYS A 35 -6.99 -9.14 17.20
CA CYS A 35 -7.67 -8.24 18.13
C CYS A 35 -6.76 -7.89 19.31
N VAL A 36 -6.16 -6.69 19.30
CA VAL A 36 -5.28 -6.22 20.39
C VAL A 36 -6.08 -5.66 21.57
N ARG A 37 -7.27 -5.14 21.31
CA ARG A 37 -8.18 -4.55 22.30
C ARG A 37 -9.61 -5.03 22.03
N PRO A 38 -10.44 -5.16 23.08
CA PRO A 38 -11.84 -5.51 22.88
C PRO A 38 -12.57 -4.41 22.10
N PRO A 39 -13.61 -4.77 21.32
CA PRO A 39 -14.43 -3.79 20.61
C PRO A 39 -15.14 -2.87 21.60
N LEU A 40 -15.27 -1.58 21.25
CA LEU A 40 -15.95 -0.58 22.09
C LEU A 40 -17.48 -0.76 22.04
N LEU A 41 -18.00 -1.18 20.90
CA LEU A 41 -19.42 -1.36 20.64
C LEU A 41 -19.73 -2.83 20.40
N ASN A 42 -20.87 -3.30 20.89
CA ASN A 42 -21.30 -4.70 20.77
C ASN A 42 -22.14 -4.90 19.50
N ILE A 43 -21.56 -4.62 18.33
CA ILE A 43 -22.22 -4.73 17.02
C ILE A 43 -21.88 -6.09 16.40
N LYS A 44 -22.90 -6.89 16.06
CA LYS A 44 -22.68 -8.19 15.40
C LYS A 44 -21.91 -7.98 14.09
N LEU A 45 -20.93 -8.86 13.82
CA LEU A 45 -20.09 -8.74 12.63
C LEU A 45 -20.88 -8.85 11.32
N ASP A 46 -22.00 -9.58 11.31
CA ASP A 46 -22.91 -9.64 10.15
C ASP A 46 -23.53 -8.29 9.79
N HIS A 47 -23.52 -7.31 10.70
CA HIS A 47 -24.00 -5.95 10.46
C HIS A 47 -22.87 -4.98 10.10
N VAL A 48 -21.62 -5.45 10.09
CA VAL A 48 -20.46 -4.63 9.71
C VAL A 48 -20.17 -4.87 8.24
N VAL A 49 -20.49 -3.89 7.41
CA VAL A 49 -20.16 -3.90 5.99
C VAL A 49 -18.78 -3.29 5.81
N ILE A 50 -17.89 -4.01 5.10
CA ILE A 50 -16.56 -3.50 4.75
C ILE A 50 -16.72 -2.44 3.68
N ASP A 51 -15.99 -1.33 3.80
CA ASP A 51 -15.87 -0.36 2.73
C ASP A 51 -14.95 -0.91 1.63
N GLU A 52 -15.56 -1.52 0.62
CA GLU A 52 -14.87 -2.15 -0.51
C GLU A 52 -14.05 -1.13 -1.31
N LEU A 53 -14.57 0.10 -1.46
CA LEU A 53 -13.86 1.16 -2.18
C LEU A 53 -12.61 1.58 -1.43
N HIS A 54 -12.72 1.84 -0.12
CA HIS A 54 -11.56 2.22 0.69
C HIS A 54 -10.52 1.09 0.75
N LEU A 55 -10.97 -0.16 0.86
CA LEU A 55 -10.09 -1.32 0.84
C LEU A 55 -9.35 -1.43 -0.50
N LEU A 56 -10.07 -1.29 -1.62
CA LEU A 56 -9.47 -1.29 -2.95
C LEU A 56 -8.42 -0.19 -3.09
N LEU A 57 -8.74 1.04 -2.68
CA LEU A 57 -7.80 2.16 -2.71
C LEU A 57 -6.53 1.85 -1.90
N ARG A 58 -6.67 1.25 -0.71
CA ARG A 58 -5.51 0.86 0.10
C ARG A 58 -4.66 -0.24 -0.56
N VAL A 59 -5.31 -1.23 -1.17
CA VAL A 59 -4.58 -2.31 -1.87
C VAL A 59 -3.86 -1.76 -3.09
N MET A 60 -4.50 -0.90 -3.88
CA MET A 60 -3.89 -0.25 -5.03
C MET A 60 -2.69 0.61 -4.64
N ASP A 61 -2.77 1.35 -3.54
CA ASP A 61 -1.67 2.16 -3.01
C ASP A 61 -0.41 1.31 -2.75
N VAL A 62 -0.58 0.19 -2.04
CA VAL A 62 0.52 -0.76 -1.76
C VAL A 62 1.08 -1.39 -3.04
N LEU A 63 0.21 -1.74 -4.00
CA LEU A 63 0.64 -2.33 -5.26
C LEU A 63 1.42 -1.33 -6.13
N LEU A 64 0.98 -0.07 -6.17
CA LEU A 64 1.66 1.00 -6.88
C LEU A 64 3.04 1.26 -6.28
N ASP A 65 3.14 1.33 -4.96
CA ASP A 65 4.43 1.48 -4.26
C ASP A 65 5.40 0.34 -4.60
N ASN A 66 4.92 -0.91 -4.61
CA ASN A 66 5.72 -2.06 -4.98
C ASN A 66 6.21 -1.97 -6.43
N LEU A 67 5.32 -1.57 -7.35
CA LEU A 67 5.66 -1.43 -8.77
C LEU A 67 6.72 -0.35 -9.01
N VAL A 68 6.62 0.78 -8.30
CA VAL A 68 7.64 1.84 -8.35
C VAL A 68 8.97 1.35 -7.79
N GLN A 69 8.96 0.65 -6.66
CA GLN A 69 10.18 0.08 -6.07
C GLN A 69 10.84 -0.96 -6.99
N ASP A 70 10.05 -1.80 -7.66
CA ASP A 70 10.57 -2.79 -8.60
C ASP A 70 11.23 -2.13 -9.82
N ALA A 71 10.59 -1.11 -10.40
CA ALA A 71 11.18 -0.34 -11.50
C ALA A 71 12.51 0.31 -11.10
N LEU A 72 12.58 0.89 -9.90
CA LEU A 72 13.81 1.46 -9.34
C LEU A 72 14.89 0.40 -9.13
N ASN A 73 14.53 -0.75 -8.56
CA ASN A 73 15.46 -1.85 -8.32
C ASN A 73 16.02 -2.40 -9.64
N TRP A 74 15.21 -2.48 -10.68
CA TRP A 74 15.64 -2.89 -12.02
C TRP A 74 16.63 -1.91 -12.63
N ASP A 75 16.32 -0.62 -12.59
CA ASP A 75 17.24 0.43 -13.05
C ASP A 75 18.57 0.40 -12.26
N GLN A 76 18.51 0.24 -10.94
CA GLN A 76 19.70 0.12 -10.10
C GLN A 76 20.55 -1.10 -10.47
N LYS A 77 19.92 -2.26 -10.70
CA LYS A 77 20.62 -3.49 -11.10
C LYS A 77 21.26 -3.35 -12.48
N GLY A 78 20.57 -2.74 -13.45
CA GLY A 78 21.09 -2.47 -14.79
C GLY A 78 22.25 -1.47 -14.79
N ASN A 79 22.24 -0.54 -13.84
CA ASN A 79 23.26 0.50 -13.68
C ASN A 79 24.41 0.11 -12.76
N TRP A 80 24.37 -1.06 -12.11
CA TRP A 80 25.36 -1.49 -11.11
C TRP A 80 26.80 -1.45 -11.63
N GLN A 81 27.01 -1.88 -12.89
CA GLN A 81 28.33 -1.91 -13.54
C GLN A 81 28.66 -0.60 -14.27
N ARG A 82 27.75 0.37 -14.31
CA ARG A 82 27.89 1.61 -15.08
C ARG A 82 28.44 2.73 -14.21
N LYS A 83 29.27 3.59 -14.79
CA LYS A 83 29.65 4.85 -14.17
C LYS A 83 28.41 5.72 -13.96
N LYS A 84 28.36 6.49 -12.87
CA LYS A 84 27.22 7.34 -12.50
C LYS A 84 26.75 8.30 -13.61
N SER A 85 27.66 8.74 -14.49
CA SER A 85 27.33 9.60 -15.63
C SER A 85 26.46 8.92 -16.70
N ASN A 86 26.44 7.58 -16.72
CA ASN A 86 25.78 6.77 -17.75
C ASN A 86 24.63 5.94 -17.15
N HIS A 87 24.14 6.30 -15.97
CA HIS A 87 22.99 5.64 -15.36
C HIS A 87 21.74 6.01 -16.15
N THR A 88 20.93 5.00 -16.48
CA THR A 88 19.67 5.16 -17.22
C THR A 88 18.49 4.80 -16.32
N ALA A 89 17.43 5.61 -16.30
CA ALA A 89 16.21 5.37 -15.53
C ALA A 89 15.07 4.84 -16.42
N THR A 90 15.40 3.95 -17.36
CA THR A 90 14.51 3.56 -18.45
C THR A 90 13.28 2.81 -17.94
N HIS A 91 13.42 1.97 -16.91
CA HIS A 91 12.29 1.23 -16.37
C HIS A 91 11.32 2.15 -15.62
N LEU A 92 11.85 3.08 -14.81
CA LEU A 92 11.04 4.07 -14.12
C LEU A 92 10.33 5.02 -15.10
N GLU A 93 11.02 5.51 -16.13
CA GLU A 93 10.44 6.38 -17.16
C GLU A 93 9.29 5.68 -17.90
N ASN A 94 9.50 4.43 -18.32
CA ASN A 94 8.46 3.62 -18.98
C ASN A 94 7.25 3.40 -18.06
N LEU A 95 7.48 3.17 -16.77
CA LEU A 95 6.41 3.04 -15.78
C LEU A 95 5.59 4.34 -15.67
N ILE A 96 6.27 5.49 -15.55
CA ILE A 96 5.61 6.81 -15.48
C ILE A 96 4.78 7.07 -16.75
N VAL A 97 5.33 6.80 -17.93
CA VAL A 97 4.60 6.95 -19.20
C VAL A 97 3.37 6.05 -19.24
N THR A 98 3.49 4.80 -18.79
CA THR A 98 2.38 3.85 -18.75
C THR A 98 1.28 4.33 -17.81
N ILE A 99 1.62 4.77 -16.60
CA ILE A 99 0.63 5.30 -15.63
C ILE A 99 -0.07 6.54 -16.19
N LYS A 100 0.69 7.46 -16.81
CA LYS A 100 0.12 8.66 -17.46
C LYS A 100 -0.80 8.33 -18.62
N SER A 101 -0.52 7.25 -19.36
CA SER A 101 -1.38 6.80 -20.46
C SER A 101 -2.76 6.35 -19.99
N CYS A 102 -2.90 5.97 -18.71
CA CYS A 102 -4.19 5.68 -18.07
C CYS A 102 -4.99 6.96 -17.72
N GLY A 103 -4.51 8.15 -18.07
CA GLY A 103 -5.15 9.43 -17.74
C GLY A 103 -4.85 9.93 -16.32
N ILE A 104 -3.87 9.33 -15.64
CA ILE A 104 -3.53 9.64 -14.25
C ILE A 104 -2.30 10.54 -14.22
N SER A 105 -2.39 11.69 -13.54
CA SER A 105 -1.21 12.52 -13.29
C SER A 105 -0.31 11.83 -12.27
N PHE A 106 0.93 11.54 -12.67
CA PHE A 106 1.88 10.82 -11.83
C PHE A 106 3.28 11.44 -11.91
N SER A 107 3.89 11.65 -10.74
CA SER A 107 5.22 12.23 -10.58
C SER A 107 5.95 11.57 -9.41
N VAL A 108 7.21 11.19 -9.63
CA VAL A 108 8.07 10.58 -8.62
C VAL A 108 9.03 11.65 -8.10
N TRP A 109 9.16 11.77 -6.78
CA TRP A 109 9.99 12.79 -6.14
C TRP A 109 11.12 12.13 -5.35
N GLU A 110 12.37 12.55 -5.60
CA GLU A 110 13.48 12.13 -4.76
C GLU A 110 13.55 12.96 -3.47
N LYS A 111 13.45 12.32 -2.29
CA LYS A 111 13.67 13.02 -1.02
C LYS A 111 15.15 13.39 -0.88
N ARG A 112 15.46 14.69 -1.03
CA ARG A 112 16.77 15.25 -0.68
C ARG A 112 16.82 15.50 0.83
N ASN A 113 17.83 14.96 1.52
CA ASN A 113 18.07 15.34 2.92
C ASN A 113 18.64 16.76 3.00
N ALA A 114 18.48 17.44 4.15
CA ALA A 114 19.01 18.78 4.43
C ALA A 114 20.53 18.93 4.18
N ASN A 115 21.25 17.81 4.13
CA ASN A 115 22.71 17.74 3.95
C ASN A 115 23.11 17.54 2.47
N GLY A 116 22.17 17.67 1.52
CA GLY A 116 22.40 17.51 0.08
C GLY A 116 22.71 16.09 -0.39
N LYS A 117 22.75 15.09 0.51
CA LYS A 117 22.95 13.67 0.18
C LYS A 117 21.61 12.96 0.04
N CYS A 118 21.28 12.48 -1.16
CA CYS A 118 20.10 11.65 -1.41
C CYS A 118 20.23 10.31 -0.69
N ARG A 119 19.19 9.91 0.05
CA ARG A 119 18.93 8.49 0.35
C ARG A 119 17.58 8.17 -0.26
N THR A 120 17.53 7.07 -1.01
CA THR A 120 16.37 6.55 -1.73
C THR A 120 15.28 6.13 -0.74
N LYS A 121 14.50 7.09 -0.26
CA LYS A 121 13.14 6.86 0.22
C LYS A 121 12.28 7.94 -0.42
N MET A 122 11.42 7.51 -1.33
CA MET A 122 10.54 8.37 -2.12
C MET A 122 9.12 7.96 -1.79
N GLU A 123 8.29 8.93 -1.42
CA GLU A 123 6.86 8.74 -1.14
C GLU A 123 6.06 9.38 -2.28
N PRO A 124 4.91 8.80 -2.68
CA PRO A 124 4.05 9.41 -3.68
C PRO A 124 3.43 10.71 -3.15
N GLY A 125 3.70 11.82 -3.84
CA GLY A 125 3.11 13.12 -3.55
C GLY A 125 1.86 13.34 -4.40
N VAL A 126 0.72 13.63 -3.76
CA VAL A 126 -0.49 14.12 -4.43
C VAL A 126 -0.28 15.61 -4.75
N VAL A 127 -0.35 15.96 -6.03
CA VAL A 127 -0.32 17.37 -6.46
C VAL A 127 -1.71 17.96 -6.21
N GLU A 128 -1.84 18.77 -5.16
CA GLU A 128 -2.99 19.66 -5.02
C GLU A 128 -2.91 20.73 -6.12
N THR A 129 -3.91 20.76 -6.98
CA THR A 129 -4.06 21.80 -8.00
C THR A 129 -4.51 23.10 -7.33
N GLY A 130 -3.56 23.85 -6.79
CA GLY A 130 -3.74 25.22 -6.32
C GLY A 130 -3.85 26.19 -7.50
N GLN A 131 -4.93 26.95 -7.51
CA GLN A 131 -5.39 27.88 -8.53
C GLN A 131 -4.36 28.97 -8.90
N THR A 132 -4.35 29.34 -10.18
CA THR A 132 -3.73 30.56 -10.73
C THR A 132 -4.43 31.82 -10.21
N THR A 133 -3.67 32.71 -9.56
CA THR A 133 -3.90 34.18 -9.49
C THR A 133 -2.53 34.85 -9.33
N GLY A 134 -2.11 35.70 -10.28
CA GLY A 134 -2.00 37.17 -10.11
C GLY A 134 -0.65 37.54 -9.49
N GLU A 135 0.21 38.39 -10.04
CA GLU A 135 0.13 39.48 -11.03
C GLU A 135 1.42 39.53 -11.88
#